data_AF-A0A5E4K1A0-F1
#
_entry.id   AF-A0A5E4K1A0-F1
#
_cell.length_a   1.000
_cell.length_b   1.000
_cell.length_c   1.000
_cell.angle_alpha   90.00
_cell.angle_beta   90.00
_cell.angle_gamma   90.00
#
_symmetry.space_group_name_H-M   'P 1'
#
loop_
_entity.id
_entity.type
_entity.pdbx_description
1 polymer ?
#
loop_
_entity_poly.entity_id
_entity_poly.type
_entity_poly.pdbx_seq_one_letter_code
_entity_poly.pdbx_strand_id
1 'polypeptide(L)'
;MKKGARKKAIENKKEHKVVKRRVERAHRELMKVFMKSPVTNIKFSGNRVSFNFYGHKISDRICVKKQPHVGEWSRRIGKIVIDRYFNEKDKIKEFRSLCIHEAVERFLVKTYGLNTDNEAHPVAKKKEREYLESVKGNWKGHELRVYWDWHKQGEK
;
A
#
# COMPACT_ATOMS: atom_id res chain seq x y z
N MET A 1 33.69 42.12 12.59
CA MET A 1 32.25 42.01 12.27
C MET A 1 31.71 40.58 12.08
N LYS A 2 32.29 39.52 12.69
CA LYS A 2 31.89 38.10 12.43
C LYS A 2 30.79 37.51 13.34
N LYS A 3 30.34 38.22 14.38
CA LYS A 3 29.38 37.67 15.40
C LYS A 3 27.93 37.57 14.89
N GLY A 4 27.48 38.49 14.03
CA GLY A 4 26.09 38.52 13.53
C GLY A 4 25.73 37.38 12.57
N ALA A 5 26.64 37.04 11.64
CA ALA A 5 26.42 35.96 10.66
C ALA A 5 26.35 34.58 11.31
N ARG A 6 27.17 34.34 12.34
CA ARG A 6 27.18 33.06 13.08
C ARG A 6 25.90 32.85 13.89
N LYS A 7 25.33 33.93 14.45
CA LYS A 7 24.07 33.87 15.21
C LYS A 7 22.86 33.57 14.30
N LYS A 8 22.75 34.26 13.15
CA LYS A 8 21.73 33.98 12.12
C LYS A 8 21.80 32.55 11.57
N ALA A 9 23.00 32.02 11.32
CA ALA A 9 23.16 30.63 10.85
C ALA A 9 22.73 29.59 11.90
N ILE A 10 22.92 29.87 13.19
CA ILE A 10 22.47 28.99 14.29
C ILE A 10 20.95 29.06 14.45
N GLU A 11 20.36 30.26 14.37
CA GLU A 11 18.89 30.46 14.40
C GLU A 11 18.21 29.76 13.23
N ASN A 12 18.70 29.96 12.00
CA ASN A 12 18.18 29.26 10.81
C ASN A 12 18.30 27.73 10.94
N LYS A 13 19.40 27.21 11.49
CA LYS A 13 19.56 25.76 11.75
C LYS A 13 18.58 25.25 12.82
N LYS A 14 18.27 26.05 13.85
CA LYS A 14 17.29 25.70 14.88
C LYS A 14 15.87 25.68 14.31
N GLU A 15 15.50 26.70 13.52
CA GLU A 15 14.19 26.77 12.85
C GLU A 15 13.99 25.59 11.88
N HIS A 16 14.98 25.28 11.04
CA HIS A 16 14.94 24.10 10.16
C HIS A 16 14.72 22.80 10.94
N LYS A 17 15.41 22.62 12.09
CA LYS A 17 15.22 21.44 12.94
C LYS A 17 13.81 21.37 13.54
N VAL A 18 13.23 22.51 13.93
CA VAL A 18 11.85 22.57 14.46
C VAL A 18 10.83 22.23 13.38
N VAL A 19 10.96 22.81 12.18
CA VAL A 19 10.09 22.52 11.03
C VAL A 19 10.18 21.05 10.65
N LYS A 20 11.40 20.50 10.52
CA LYS A 20 11.62 19.09 10.20
C LYS A 20 10.91 18.16 11.21
N ARG A 21 11.05 18.43 12.51
CA ARG A 21 10.37 17.65 13.57
C ARG A 21 8.84 17.73 13.49
N ARG A 22 8.29 18.90 13.12
CA ARG A 22 6.84 19.07 12.93
C ARG A 22 6.33 18.25 11.75
N VAL A 23 7.04 18.29 10.62
CA VAL A 23 6.72 17.50 9.43
C VAL A 23 6.78 16.01 9.74
N GLU A 24 7.85 15.54 10.39
CA GLU A 24 7.99 14.13 10.80
C GLU A 24 6.89 13.69 11.77
N ARG A 25 6.44 14.57 12.67
CA ARG A 25 5.30 14.28 13.56
C ARG A 25 4.01 14.16 12.75
N ALA A 26 3.70 15.14 11.89
CA ALA A 26 2.50 15.11 11.06
C ALA A 26 2.45 13.87 10.16
N HIS A 27 3.59 13.50 9.57
CA HIS A 27 3.75 12.30 8.76
C HIS A 27 3.46 11.02 9.54
N ARG A 28 4.02 10.88 10.75
CA ARG A 28 3.73 9.71 11.61
C ARG A 28 2.27 9.63 12.02
N GLU A 29 1.63 10.76 12.32
CA GLU A 29 0.20 10.76 12.62
C GLU A 29 -0.63 10.38 11.39
N LEU A 30 -0.27 10.86 10.20
CA LEU A 30 -0.92 10.48 8.96
C LEU A 30 -0.82 8.96 8.70
N MET A 31 0.36 8.36 8.90
CA MET A 31 0.55 6.91 8.79
C MET A 31 -0.32 6.13 9.77
N LYS A 32 -0.44 6.59 11.03
CA LYS A 32 -1.35 5.98 12.01
C LYS A 32 -2.81 6.05 11.54
N VAL A 33 -3.22 7.15 10.92
CA VAL A 33 -4.57 7.31 10.38
C VAL A 33 -4.82 6.36 9.23
N PHE A 34 -3.90 6.22 8.27
CA PHE A 34 -4.03 5.22 7.19
C PHE A 34 -4.14 3.79 7.74
N MET A 35 -3.31 3.45 8.73
CA MET A 35 -3.36 2.14 9.37
C MET A 35 -4.70 1.88 10.06
N LYS A 36 -5.34 2.89 10.65
CA LYS A 36 -6.64 2.75 11.33
C LYS A 36 -7.85 2.88 10.40
N SER A 37 -7.69 3.49 9.23
CA SER A 37 -8.79 3.74 8.30
C SER A 37 -9.28 2.42 7.68
N PRO A 38 -10.57 2.08 7.78
CA PRO A 38 -11.09 0.85 7.19
C PRO A 38 -11.23 0.99 5.67
N VAL A 39 -11.12 -0.14 4.97
CA VAL A 39 -11.63 -0.27 3.60
C VAL A 39 -13.10 -0.65 3.68
N THR A 40 -13.97 0.08 2.99
CA THR A 40 -15.43 -0.13 3.03
C THR A 40 -16.04 -0.13 1.64
N ASN A 41 -17.29 -0.58 1.51
CA ASN A 41 -18.04 -0.55 0.24
C ASN A 41 -17.32 -1.25 -0.92
N ILE A 42 -16.68 -2.38 -0.63
CA ILE A 42 -15.90 -3.15 -1.60
C ILE A 42 -16.84 -3.76 -2.64
N LYS A 43 -16.55 -3.50 -3.92
CA LYS A 43 -17.26 -4.06 -5.07
C LYS A 43 -16.27 -4.58 -6.10
N PHE A 44 -16.55 -5.79 -6.59
CA PHE A 44 -15.87 -6.39 -7.73
C PHE A 44 -16.86 -6.50 -8.88
N SER A 45 -16.60 -5.83 -10.01
CA SER A 45 -17.45 -5.85 -11.19
C SER A 45 -16.62 -6.10 -12.45
N GLY A 46 -16.80 -7.28 -13.05
CA GLY A 46 -15.98 -7.72 -14.17
C GLY A 46 -14.49 -7.66 -13.84
N ASN A 47 -13.74 -6.85 -14.58
CA ASN A 47 -12.31 -6.65 -14.39
C ASN A 47 -11.97 -5.40 -13.56
N ARG A 48 -12.83 -5.01 -12.61
CA ARG A 48 -12.57 -3.84 -11.75
C ARG A 48 -12.80 -4.14 -10.28
N VAL A 49 -11.96 -3.52 -9.45
CA VAL A 49 -12.18 -3.37 -8.02
C VAL A 49 -12.52 -1.92 -7.72
N SER A 50 -13.44 -1.68 -6.79
CA SER A 50 -13.70 -0.36 -6.24
C SER A 50 -14.08 -0.43 -4.78
N PHE A 51 -13.68 0.57 -4.00
CA PHE A 51 -13.97 0.66 -2.56
C PHE A 51 -13.74 2.09 -2.06
N ASN A 52 -14.14 2.35 -0.83
CA ASN A 52 -13.82 3.58 -0.12
C ASN A 52 -12.68 3.33 0.88
N PHE A 53 -11.70 4.22 0.91
CA PHE A 53 -10.59 4.21 1.86
C PHE A 53 -10.16 5.64 2.17
N TYR A 54 -10.03 5.96 3.46
CA TYR A 54 -9.64 7.30 3.94
C TYR A 54 -10.44 8.46 3.30
N GLY A 55 -11.77 8.30 3.18
CA GLY A 55 -12.63 9.33 2.57
C GLY A 55 -12.55 9.43 1.04
N HIS A 56 -11.73 8.60 0.38
CA HIS A 56 -11.61 8.56 -1.07
C HIS A 56 -12.27 7.32 -1.66
N LYS A 57 -12.90 7.49 -2.82
CA LYS A 57 -13.36 6.38 -3.65
C LYS A 57 -12.22 5.94 -4.57
N ILE A 58 -11.76 4.71 -4.40
CA ILE A 58 -10.71 4.09 -5.20
C ILE A 58 -11.37 3.16 -6.21
N SER A 59 -10.90 3.19 -7.46
CA SER A 59 -11.30 2.24 -8.48
C SER A 59 -10.15 1.92 -9.41
N ASP A 60 -9.90 0.63 -9.61
CA ASP A 60 -8.80 0.13 -10.42
C ASP A 60 -9.26 -0.98 -11.36
N ARG A 61 -8.61 -1.02 -12.53
CA ARG A 61 -8.75 -2.12 -13.49
C ARG A 61 -7.80 -3.24 -13.10
N ILE A 62 -8.33 -4.45 -13.12
CA ILE A 62 -7.62 -5.70 -12.85
C ILE A 62 -7.29 -6.35 -14.18
N CYS A 63 -6.07 -6.84 -14.31
CA CYS A 63 -5.62 -7.70 -15.37
C CYS A 63 -5.14 -9.01 -14.76
N VAL A 64 -5.54 -10.13 -15.33
CA VAL A 64 -5.07 -11.46 -14.90
C VAL A 64 -4.17 -11.99 -15.99
N LYS A 65 -2.91 -12.28 -15.66
CA LYS A 65 -1.94 -12.88 -16.58
C LYS A 65 -0.93 -13.70 -15.79
N LYS A 66 -0.15 -14.53 -16.46
CA LYS A 66 0.99 -15.21 -15.81
C LYS A 66 2.05 -14.16 -15.45
N GLN A 67 2.44 -14.12 -14.18
CA GLN A 67 3.43 -13.20 -13.62
C GLN A 67 4.44 -14.00 -12.80
N PRO A 68 5.66 -13.50 -12.59
CA PRO A 68 6.52 -14.01 -11.53
C PRO A 68 5.88 -13.72 -10.17
N HIS A 69 5.55 -12.47 -9.85
CA HIS A 69 4.98 -12.13 -8.54
C HIS A 69 3.48 -12.41 -8.43
N VAL A 70 2.98 -12.54 -7.18
CA VAL A 70 1.55 -12.80 -6.90
C VAL A 70 0.63 -11.68 -7.36
N GLY A 71 1.13 -10.44 -7.34
CA GLY A 71 0.44 -9.22 -7.70
C GLY A 71 1.44 -8.10 -7.95
N GLU A 72 1.08 -7.17 -8.82
CA GLU A 72 1.74 -5.87 -8.92
C GLU A 72 0.75 -4.82 -9.41
N TRP A 73 0.83 -3.61 -8.86
CA TRP A 73 0.33 -2.43 -9.53
C TRP A 73 1.36 -1.93 -10.55
N SER A 74 1.06 -2.12 -11.83
CA SER A 74 1.96 -1.67 -12.89
C SER A 74 1.76 -0.19 -13.21
N ARG A 75 2.80 0.61 -12.91
CA ARG A 75 2.88 2.03 -13.29
C ARG A 75 2.71 2.27 -14.79
N ARG A 76 3.27 1.38 -15.62
CA ARG A 76 3.31 1.50 -17.09
C ARG A 76 1.94 1.35 -17.74
N ILE A 77 1.16 0.36 -17.30
CA ILE A 77 -0.15 0.07 -17.90
C ILE A 77 -1.33 0.62 -17.07
N GLY A 78 -1.07 1.17 -15.88
CA GLY A 78 -2.09 1.77 -15.02
C GLY A 78 -3.14 0.78 -14.53
N LYS A 79 -2.76 -0.49 -14.32
CA LYS A 79 -3.64 -1.58 -13.90
C LYS A 79 -3.02 -2.36 -12.76
N ILE A 80 -3.87 -2.95 -11.95
CA ILE A 80 -3.50 -4.03 -11.03
C ILE A 80 -3.35 -5.28 -11.87
N VAL A 81 -2.27 -6.02 -11.67
CA VAL A 81 -2.05 -7.27 -12.36
C VAL A 81 -1.83 -8.37 -11.35
N ILE A 82 -2.71 -9.35 -11.35
CA ILE A 82 -2.66 -10.49 -10.44
C ILE A 82 -2.27 -11.73 -11.22
N ASP A 83 -1.44 -12.59 -10.61
CA ASP A 83 -1.09 -13.85 -11.23
C ASP A 83 -2.33 -14.75 -11.43
N ARG A 84 -2.38 -15.42 -12.59
CA ARG A 84 -3.52 -16.26 -12.99
C ARG A 84 -3.81 -17.41 -12.04
N TYR A 85 -2.84 -17.93 -11.29
CA TYR A 85 -3.03 -19.01 -10.31
C TYR A 85 -3.90 -18.59 -9.12
N PHE A 86 -4.11 -17.29 -8.91
CA PHE A 86 -5.03 -16.79 -7.88
C PHE A 86 -6.46 -16.63 -8.39
N ASN A 87 -6.68 -16.59 -9.71
CA ASN A 87 -8.02 -16.43 -10.30
C ASN A 87 -8.82 -17.75 -10.35
N GLU A 88 -8.38 -18.77 -9.61
CA GLU A 88 -9.07 -20.05 -9.46
C GLU A 88 -10.23 -19.92 -8.45
N LYS A 89 -11.29 -20.71 -8.62
CA LYS A 89 -12.55 -20.58 -7.86
C LYS A 89 -12.33 -20.74 -6.34
N ASP A 90 -11.44 -21.62 -5.93
CA ASP A 90 -11.04 -21.88 -4.55
C ASP A 90 -10.21 -20.74 -3.94
N LYS A 91 -9.57 -19.91 -4.76
CA LYS A 91 -8.68 -18.81 -4.34
C LYS A 91 -9.29 -17.42 -4.54
N ILE A 92 -10.59 -17.33 -4.82
CA ILE A 92 -11.25 -16.06 -5.12
C ILE A 92 -11.13 -15.04 -3.98
N LYS A 93 -11.04 -15.49 -2.73
CA LYS A 93 -10.86 -14.61 -1.57
C LYS A 93 -9.47 -13.98 -1.59
N GLU A 94 -8.45 -14.78 -1.87
CA GLU A 94 -7.07 -14.33 -1.99
C GLU A 94 -6.84 -13.46 -3.23
N PHE A 95 -7.49 -13.78 -4.35
CA PHE A 95 -7.50 -12.90 -5.51
C PHE A 95 -8.02 -11.51 -5.16
N ARG A 96 -9.15 -11.45 -4.45
CA ARG A 96 -9.77 -10.19 -4.04
C ARG A 96 -8.93 -9.45 -3.01
N SER A 97 -8.26 -10.15 -2.08
CA SER A 97 -7.36 -9.53 -1.11
C SER A 97 -6.16 -8.88 -1.79
N LEU A 98 -5.52 -9.57 -2.75
CA LEU A 98 -4.42 -9.01 -3.53
C LEU A 98 -4.88 -7.79 -4.34
N CYS A 99 -6.07 -7.81 -4.93
CA CYS A 99 -6.61 -6.63 -5.61
C CYS A 99 -6.77 -5.42 -4.67
N ILE A 100 -7.14 -5.65 -3.41
CA ILE A 100 -7.26 -4.58 -2.41
C ILE A 100 -5.88 -4.08 -2.01
N HIS A 101 -4.91 -4.98 -1.80
CA HIS A 101 -3.52 -4.65 -1.50
C HIS A 101 -2.96 -3.68 -2.54
N GLU A 102 -2.97 -4.09 -3.81
CA GLU A 102 -2.38 -3.32 -4.91
C GLU A 102 -3.09 -1.98 -5.13
N ALA A 103 -4.42 -1.95 -4.96
CA ALA A 103 -5.20 -0.72 -5.06
C ALA A 103 -4.87 0.29 -3.95
N VAL A 104 -4.74 -0.17 -2.70
CA VAL A 104 -4.38 0.67 -1.54
C VAL A 104 -2.96 1.19 -1.70
N GLU A 105 -2.01 0.31 -2.02
CA GLU A 105 -0.60 0.68 -2.19
C GLU A 105 -0.45 1.73 -3.29
N ARG A 106 -1.05 1.49 -4.47
CA ARG A 106 -1.09 2.46 -5.56
C ARG A 106 -1.66 3.81 -5.09
N PHE A 107 -2.80 3.79 -4.42
CA PHE A 107 -3.48 5.01 -3.99
C PHE A 107 -2.58 5.84 -3.07
N LEU A 108 -1.91 5.21 -2.11
CA LEU A 108 -1.02 5.86 -1.17
C LEU A 108 0.21 6.44 -1.86
N VAL A 109 0.85 5.67 -2.75
CA VAL A 109 2.02 6.13 -3.52
C VAL A 109 1.64 7.29 -4.44
N LYS A 110 0.55 7.16 -5.22
CA LYS A 110 0.15 8.19 -6.20
C LYS A 110 -0.39 9.47 -5.58
N THR A 111 -1.17 9.35 -4.51
CA THR A 111 -1.89 10.50 -3.93
C THR A 111 -1.03 11.24 -2.91
N TYR A 112 -0.24 10.50 -2.12
CA TYR A 112 0.52 11.07 -0.99
C TYR A 112 2.04 10.97 -1.16
N GLY A 113 2.53 10.39 -2.27
CA GLY A 113 3.97 10.29 -2.54
C GLY A 113 4.72 9.38 -1.56
N LEU A 114 4.02 8.44 -0.91
CA LEU A 114 4.64 7.55 0.07
C LEU A 114 5.66 6.61 -0.57
N ASN A 115 6.69 6.26 0.19
CA ASN A 115 7.60 5.19 -0.17
C ASN A 115 6.85 3.86 -0.25
N THR A 116 7.04 3.12 -1.33
CA THR A 116 6.33 1.87 -1.59
C THR A 116 6.58 0.85 -0.47
N ASP A 117 7.84 0.48 -0.23
CA ASP A 117 8.18 -0.64 0.65
C ASP A 117 8.01 -0.32 2.14
N ASN A 118 8.38 0.89 2.55
CA ASN A 118 8.47 1.24 3.97
C ASN A 118 7.19 1.87 4.52
N GLU A 119 6.29 2.36 3.65
CA GLU A 119 5.14 3.17 4.09
C GLU A 119 3.83 2.67 3.49
N ALA A 120 3.73 2.58 2.17
CA ALA A 120 2.49 2.15 1.51
C ALA A 120 2.22 0.65 1.71
N HIS A 121 3.24 -0.19 1.55
CA HIS A 121 3.15 -1.64 1.65
C HIS A 121 2.66 -2.13 3.03
N PRO A 122 3.18 -1.63 4.17
CA PRO A 122 2.66 -2.01 5.50
C PRO A 122 1.17 -1.69 5.68
N VAL A 123 0.69 -0.58 5.11
CA VAL A 123 -0.73 -0.24 5.14
C VAL A 123 -1.52 -1.21 4.25
N ALA A 124 -1.10 -1.41 3.00
CA ALA A 124 -1.75 -2.30 2.05
C ALA A 124 -1.86 -3.73 2.59
N LYS A 125 -0.76 -4.28 3.13
CA LYS A 125 -0.71 -5.59 3.77
C LYS A 125 -1.68 -5.70 4.95
N LYS A 126 -1.80 -4.65 5.76
CA LYS A 126 -2.79 -4.62 6.84
C LYS A 126 -4.22 -4.68 6.28
N LYS A 127 -4.52 -3.95 5.20
CA LYS A 127 -5.87 -3.93 4.58
C LYS A 127 -6.23 -5.22 3.87
N GLU A 128 -5.27 -5.87 3.25
CA GLU A 128 -5.39 -7.23 2.73
C GLU A 128 -5.81 -8.22 3.84
N ARG A 129 -5.10 -8.19 4.99
CA ARG A 129 -5.43 -9.03 6.14
C ARG A 129 -6.80 -8.73 6.73
N GLU A 130 -7.12 -7.46 6.97
CA GLU A 130 -8.43 -7.03 7.48
C GLU A 130 -9.57 -7.52 6.56
N TYR A 131 -9.36 -7.47 5.24
CA TYR A 131 -10.32 -8.02 4.28
C TYR A 131 -10.48 -9.53 4.42
N LEU A 132 -9.37 -10.29 4.42
CA LEU A 132 -9.41 -11.75 4.53
C LEU A 132 -10.08 -12.21 5.82
N GLU A 133 -9.80 -11.54 6.94
CA GLU A 133 -10.48 -11.79 8.22
C GLU A 133 -12.00 -11.54 8.09
N SER A 134 -12.40 -10.43 7.46
CA SER A 134 -13.83 -10.09 7.28
C SER A 134 -14.62 -11.11 6.45
N VAL A 135 -13.98 -11.77 5.49
CA VAL A 135 -14.62 -12.77 4.61
C VAL A 135 -14.36 -14.21 5.02
N LYS A 136 -13.87 -14.45 6.26
CA LYS A 136 -13.48 -15.77 6.77
C LYS A 136 -12.52 -16.50 5.81
N GLY A 137 -11.52 -15.79 5.31
CA GLY A 137 -10.42 -16.32 4.50
C GLY A 137 -9.24 -16.77 5.36
N ASN A 138 -8.40 -17.66 4.84
CA ASN A 138 -7.19 -18.12 5.53
C ASN A 138 -6.03 -17.13 5.33
N TRP A 139 -6.01 -16.04 6.11
CA TRP A 139 -4.98 -15.01 5.97
C TRP A 139 -3.57 -15.53 6.29
N LYS A 140 -3.41 -16.43 7.26
CA LYS A 140 -2.11 -17.02 7.62
C LYS A 140 -1.54 -17.85 6.48
N GLY A 141 -2.36 -18.74 5.91
CA GLY A 141 -1.96 -19.56 4.77
C GLY A 141 -1.69 -18.72 3.53
N HIS A 142 -2.47 -17.66 3.32
CA HIS A 142 -2.24 -16.70 2.24
C HIS A 142 -0.88 -15.99 2.39
N GLU A 143 -0.59 -15.45 3.57
CA GLU A 143 0.67 -14.74 3.84
C GLU A 143 1.89 -15.65 3.64
N LEU A 144 1.83 -16.89 4.15
CA LEU A 144 2.89 -17.88 3.92
C LEU A 144 3.08 -18.16 2.42
N ARG A 145 2.01 -18.34 1.66
CA ARG A 145 2.09 -18.58 0.21
C ARG A 145 2.73 -17.41 -0.52
N VAL A 146 2.26 -16.18 -0.25
CA VAL A 146 2.82 -14.96 -0.86
C VAL A 146 4.30 -14.83 -0.53
N TYR A 147 4.69 -15.08 0.73
CA TYR A 147 6.09 -15.09 1.15
C TYR A 147 6.92 -16.11 0.38
N TRP A 148 6.46 -17.36 0.28
CA TRP A 148 7.18 -18.42 -0.43
C TRP A 148 7.28 -18.15 -1.94
N ASP A 149 6.22 -17.65 -2.56
CA ASP A 149 6.22 -17.30 -3.99
C ASP A 149 7.21 -16.16 -4.28
N TRP A 150 7.39 -15.24 -3.32
CA TRP A 150 8.39 -14.18 -3.42
C TRP A 150 9.82 -14.71 -3.22
N HIS A 151 10.05 -15.53 -2.19
CA HIS A 151 11.38 -16.07 -1.87
C HIS A 151 11.90 -17.08 -2.90
N LYS A 152 11.04 -17.97 -3.41
CA LYS A 152 11.41 -18.93 -4.48
C LYS A 152 11.86 -18.25 -5.78
N GLN A 153 11.60 -16.95 -5.92
CA GLN A 153 11.93 -16.19 -7.13
C GLN A 153 13.11 -15.23 -6.92
N GLY A 154 13.49 -14.96 -5.66
CA GLY A 154 14.70 -14.21 -5.33
C GLY A 154 15.98 -15.08 -5.30
N GLU A 155 15.85 -16.41 -5.30
CA GLU A 155 16.98 -17.35 -5.37
C GLU A 155 17.43 -17.68 -6.82
N LYS A 156 17.29 -16.75 -7.76
CA LYS A 156 17.82 -16.90 -9.13
C LYS A 156 19.01 -15.98 -9.41
#